data_AF-A0A532DWH3-F1
#
_entry.id   AF-A0A532DWH3-F1
#
_cell.length_a   1.000
_cell.length_b   1.000
_cell.length_c   1.000
_cell.angle_alpha   90.00
_cell.angle_beta   90.00
_cell.angle_gamma   90.00
#
_symmetry.space_group_name_H-M   'P 1'
#
loop_
_entity.id
_entity.type
_entity.pdbx_description
1 polymer ?
#
loop_
_entity_poly.entity_id
_entity_poly.type
_entity_poly.pdbx_seq_one_letter_code
_entity_poly.pdbx_strand_id
1 'polypeptide(L)'
;MDSMQSFWPVSHRDDDFWVCMSCLTEVFYRKVPMPDCPSCHGVSTYEGFTLESIRDWGTEELIGKAVAAQEAAMVAQPAAEAAAPVEATD
;
A
#
# COMPACT_ATOMS: atom_id res chain seq x y z
N MET A 1 9.77 1.86 22.31
CA MET A 1 10.41 2.12 21.01
C MET A 1 9.31 2.04 19.97
N ASP A 2 8.73 3.19 19.65
CA ASP A 2 7.80 3.32 18.52
C ASP A 2 8.70 3.32 17.29
N SER A 3 8.92 2.13 16.71
CA SER A 3 9.67 2.02 15.46
C SER A 3 8.83 2.68 14.39
N MET A 4 9.08 3.97 14.17
CA MET A 4 8.45 4.81 13.18
C MET A 4 8.66 4.17 11.81
N GLN A 5 7.69 3.33 11.44
CA GLN A 5 7.80 2.47 10.28
C GLN A 5 7.84 3.36 9.06
N SER A 6 9.01 3.41 8.42
CA SER A 6 9.25 4.27 7.29
C SER A 6 8.68 3.59 6.06
N PHE A 7 7.99 4.33 5.20
CA PHE A 7 7.44 3.79 3.97
C PHE A 7 8.10 4.48 2.78
N TRP A 8 8.55 3.70 1.79
CA TRP A 8 8.99 4.28 0.53
C TRP A 8 7.76 4.79 -0.24
N PRO A 9 7.75 6.05 -0.70
CA PRO A 9 6.72 6.53 -1.60
C PRO A 9 6.92 5.81 -2.93
N VAL A 10 5.92 5.04 -3.34
CA VAL A 10 5.97 4.32 -4.61
C VAL A 10 5.22 5.13 -5.64
N SER A 11 5.91 5.49 -6.73
CA SER A 11 5.27 6.16 -7.86
C SER A 11 4.17 5.26 -8.40
N HIS A 12 3.03 5.87 -8.75
CA HIS A 12 1.85 5.21 -9.29
C HIS A 12 2.24 4.41 -10.54
N ARG A 13 2.56 3.13 -10.33
CA ARG A 13 2.64 2.11 -11.38
C ARG A 13 1.30 1.39 -11.38
N ASP A 14 0.96 0.78 -12.51
CA ASP A 14 -0.22 -0.07 -12.69
C ASP A 14 -0.39 -1.14 -11.58
N ASP A 15 0.68 -1.42 -10.83
CA ASP A 15 0.71 -2.25 -9.63
C ASP A 15 0.39 -1.43 -8.35
N ASP A 16 -0.89 -1.40 -7.98
CA ASP A 16 -1.34 -0.71 -6.76
C ASP A 16 -0.99 -1.46 -5.45
N PHE A 17 -0.66 -2.75 -5.50
CA PHE A 17 -0.38 -3.58 -4.32
C PHE A 17 1.05 -4.10 -4.29
N TRP A 18 1.65 -4.09 -3.11
CA TRP A 18 3.00 -4.58 -2.85
C TRP A 18 2.93 -5.77 -1.89
N VAL A 19 3.24 -6.96 -2.38
CA VAL A 19 3.16 -8.20 -1.62
C VAL A 19 4.56 -8.69 -1.26
N CYS A 20 4.75 -9.10 0.00
CA CYS A 20 5.99 -9.75 0.42
C CYS A 20 6.07 -11.17 -0.14
N MET A 21 7.01 -11.43 -1.05
CA MET A 21 7.20 -12.73 -1.68
C MET A 21 7.88 -13.78 -0.77
N SER A 22 8.41 -13.37 0.39
CA SER A 22 9.00 -14.31 1.36
C SER A 22 7.95 -15.02 2.20
N CYS A 23 6.93 -14.30 2.67
CA CYS A 23 5.91 -14.85 3.56
C CYS A 23 4.53 -14.96 2.91
N LEU A 24 4.25 -14.21 1.85
CA LEU A 24 2.94 -14.15 1.17
C LEU A 24 1.77 -13.85 2.11
N THR A 25 2.05 -13.22 3.27
CA THR A 25 1.04 -12.84 4.28
C THR A 25 0.89 -11.33 4.44
N GLU A 26 1.83 -10.55 3.90
CA GLU A 26 1.79 -9.08 3.98
C GLU A 26 1.62 -8.46 2.61
N VAL A 27 0.66 -7.53 2.54
CA VAL A 27 0.33 -6.74 1.36
C VAL A 27 0.08 -5.29 1.76
N PHE A 28 0.58 -4.37 0.95
CA PHE A 28 0.45 -2.94 1.19
C PHE A 28 -0.03 -2.22 -0.08
N TYR A 29 -0.95 -1.28 0.09
CA TYR A 29 -1.48 -0.49 -1.03
C TYR A 29 -0.66 0.80 -1.21
N ARG A 30 -0.08 0.99 -2.40
CA ARG A 30 0.72 2.18 -2.81
C ARG A 30 1.86 2.59 -1.87
N LYS A 31 2.30 1.70 -0.99
CA LYS A 31 3.39 1.94 -0.03
C LYS A 31 4.14 0.63 0.22
N VAL A 32 5.45 0.72 0.49
CA VAL A 32 6.27 -0.43 0.89
C VAL A 32 6.94 -0.12 2.23
N PRO A 33 6.77 -0.96 3.27
CA PRO A 33 7.44 -0.77 4.54
C PRO A 33 8.96 -0.95 4.38
N MET A 34 9.71 -0.10 5.08
CA MET A 34 11.17 -0.09 5.14
C MET A 34 11.62 -0.34 6.58
N PRO A 35 12.71 -1.11 6.81
CA PRO A 35 13.58 -1.76 5.82
C PRO A 35 13.18 -3.18 5.42
N ASP A 36 12.37 -3.83 6.24
CA ASP A 36 12.03 -5.24 6.13
C ASP A 36 10.54 -5.50 6.33
N CYS A 37 10.09 -6.68 5.90
CA CYS A 37 8.73 -7.10 6.14
C CYS A 37 8.45 -7.21 7.64
N PRO A 38 7.40 -6.55 8.19
CA PRO A 38 7.13 -6.57 9.63
C PRO A 38 6.81 -7.96 10.18
N SER A 39 6.40 -8.89 9.32
CA SER A 39 5.98 -10.24 9.73
C SER A 39 7.08 -11.29 9.60
N CYS A 40 7.97 -11.16 8.61
CA CYS A 40 9.01 -12.17 8.35
C CYS A 40 10.44 -11.61 8.32
N HIS A 41 10.60 -10.30 8.49
CA HIS A 41 11.87 -9.58 8.41
C HIS A 41 12.65 -9.79 7.10
N GLY A 42 11.93 -10.15 6.03
CA GLY A 42 12.48 -10.29 4.68
C GLY A 42 12.84 -8.93 4.11
N VAL A 43 14.06 -8.78 3.62
CA VAL A 43 14.58 -7.52 3.05
C VAL A 43 14.31 -7.47 1.56
N SER A 44 13.72 -6.38 1.08
CA SER A 44 13.51 -6.11 -0.36
C SER A 44 12.75 -7.20 -1.14
N THR A 45 11.88 -7.98 -0.48
CA THR A 45 11.11 -9.04 -1.15
C THR A 45 9.72 -8.60 -1.64
N TYR A 46 9.47 -7.30 -1.76
CA TYR A 46 8.17 -6.78 -2.17
C TYR A 46 8.06 -6.70 -3.70
N GLU A 47 7.07 -7.39 -4.25
CA GLU A 47 6.73 -7.31 -5.68
C GLU A 47 5.35 -6.66 -5.86
N GLY A 48 5.22 -5.94 -6.98
CA GLY A 48 4.00 -5.24 -7.37
C GLY A 48 2.99 -6.19 -8.03
N PHE A 49 1.74 -6.13 -7.61
CA PHE A 49 0.63 -6.89 -8.19
C PHE A 49 -0.65 -6.06 -8.27
N THR A 50 -1.58 -6.52 -9.10
CA THR A 50 -2.97 -6.05 -9.11
C THR A 50 -3.83 -6.85 -8.12
N LEU A 51 -4.96 -6.29 -7.70
CA LEU A 51 -5.92 -7.01 -6.84
C LEU A 51 -6.42 -8.29 -7.52
N GLU A 52 -6.61 -8.26 -8.84
CA GLU A 52 -7.06 -9.43 -9.61
C GLU A 52 -6.01 -10.54 -9.60
N SER A 53 -4.74 -10.20 -9.79
CA SER A 53 -3.65 -11.17 -9.66
C SER A 53 -3.62 -11.77 -8.26
N ILE A 54 -3.69 -10.96 -7.20
CA ILE A 54 -3.69 -11.46 -5.81
C ILE A 54 -4.88 -12.38 -5.55
N ARG A 55 -6.04 -12.14 -6.17
CA ARG A 55 -7.21 -13.04 -6.05
C ARG A 55 -7.04 -14.37 -6.78
N ASP A 56 -6.22 -14.42 -7.82
CA ASP A 56 -5.98 -15.64 -8.61
C ASP A 56 -5.03 -16.62 -7.88
N TRP A 57 -3.96 -16.11 -7.25
CA TRP A 57 -2.94 -16.95 -6.62
C TRP A 57 -2.87 -16.85 -5.08
N GLY A 58 -3.40 -15.77 -4.49
CA GLY A 58 -3.25 -15.45 -3.08
C GLY A 58 -4.16 -16.27 -2.16
N THR A 59 -3.81 -16.30 -0.88
CA THR A 59 -4.65 -16.90 0.17
C THR A 59 -5.81 -15.98 0.54
N GLU A 60 -6.88 -16.53 1.12
CA GLU A 60 -8.03 -15.74 1.61
C GLU A 60 -7.60 -14.63 2.59
N GLU A 61 -6.59 -14.90 3.42
CA GLU A 61 -6.01 -13.92 4.34
C GLU A 61 -5.32 -12.77 3.58
N LEU A 62 -4.50 -13.09 2.57
CA LEU A 62 -3.80 -12.10 1.76
C LEU A 62 -4.79 -11.24 0.96
N ILE A 63 -5.81 -11.87 0.37
CA ILE A 63 -6.88 -11.19 -0.37
C ILE A 63 -7.65 -10.25 0.56
N GLY A 64 -8.02 -10.71 1.76
CA GLY A 64 -8.71 -9.90 2.76
C GLY A 64 -7.90 -8.66 3.17
N LYS A 65 -6.60 -8.83 3.40
CA LYS A 65 -5.68 -7.72 3.68
C LYS A 65 -5.55 -6.75 2.50
N ALA A 66 -5.49 -7.25 1.27
CA ALA A 66 -5.40 -6.41 0.08
C ALA A 66 -6.65 -5.53 -0.05
N VAL A 67 -7.84 -6.12 0.08
CA VAL A 67 -9.10 -5.37 0.06
C VAL A 67 -9.15 -4.33 1.18
N ALA A 68 -8.84 -4.72 2.42
CA ALA A 68 -8.82 -3.79 3.55
C ALA A 68 -7.82 -2.64 3.37
N ALA A 69 -6.63 -2.91 2.80
CA ALA A 69 -5.62 -1.89 2.52
C ALA A 69 -6.07 -0.90 1.44
N GLN A 70 -6.75 -1.38 0.40
CA GLN A 70 -7.35 -0.54 -0.64
C GLN A 70 -8.48 0.33 -0.08
N GLU A 71 -9.41 -0.25 0.68
CA GLU A 71 -10.51 0.48 1.30
C GLU A 71 -10.00 1.55 2.27
N ALA A 72 -9.02 1.20 3.11
CA ALA A 72 -8.40 2.15 4.03
C ALA A 72 -7.75 3.31 3.28
N ALA A 73 -7.10 3.05 2.14
CA ALA A 73 -6.54 4.10 1.30
C ALA A 73 -7.63 4.96 0.63
N MET A 74 -8.72 4.36 0.16
CA MET A 74 -9.84 5.11 -0.43
C MET A 74 -10.53 6.03 0.58
N VAL A 75 -10.73 5.57 1.82
CA VAL A 75 -11.27 6.37 2.93
C VAL A 75 -10.29 7.46 3.38
N ALA A 76 -9.00 7.18 3.32
CA ALA A 76 -7.94 8.13 3.67
C ALA A 76 -7.63 9.17 2.59
N GLN A 77 -8.27 9.13 1.40
CA GLN A 77 -8.21 10.23 0.43
C GLN A 77 -9.15 11.35 0.91
N PRO A 78 -8.64 12.49 1.44
CA PRO A 78 -9.48 13.63 1.68
C PRO A 78 -9.60 14.42 0.37
N ALA A 79 -10.80 14.81 -0.03
CA ALA A 79 -11.18 16.13 -0.57
C ALA A 79 -10.12 17.06 -1.25
N ALA A 80 -9.09 16.55 -1.91
CA ALA A 80 -8.01 17.34 -2.50
C ALA A 80 -8.40 17.91 -3.88
N GLU A 81 -9.52 17.43 -4.44
CA GLU A 81 -10.07 17.94 -5.71
C GLU A 81 -11.09 19.08 -5.54
N ALA A 82 -11.36 19.56 -4.30
CA ALA A 82 -12.37 20.61 -4.06
C ALA A 82 -11.82 21.97 -3.60
N ALA A 83 -10.52 22.11 -3.30
CA ALA A 83 -9.95 23.40 -2.92
C ALA A 83 -9.16 24.01 -4.08
N ALA A 84 -9.88 24.52 -5.08
CA ALA A 84 -9.32 25.49 -6.01
C ALA A 84 -8.80 26.69 -5.20
N PRO A 85 -7.55 27.17 -5.43
CA PRO A 85 -7.03 28.33 -4.73
C PRO A 85 -7.78 29.56 -5.26
N VAL A 86 -8.65 30.15 -4.45
CA VAL A 86 -9.04 31.54 -4.69
C VAL A 86 -7.88 32.42 -4.26
N GLU A 87 -7.00 32.68 -5.22
CA GLU A 87 -6.15 33.86 -5.24
C GLU A 87 -6.99 35.15 -5.27
N ALA A 88 -6.32 36.25 -4.89
CA ALA A 88 -6.64 37.64 -5.17
C ALA A 88 -7.44 38.44 -4.12
N THR A 89 -6.67 39.05 -3.20
CA THR A 89 -6.48 40.52 -3.02
C THR A 89 -7.71 41.44 -2.88
N ASP A 90 -7.84 42.07 -1.71
CA ASP A 90 -7.76 43.52 -1.41
C ASP A 90 -8.16 43.77 0.05
#